data_AF-A0A537QI86-F1
#
_entry.id   AF-A0A537QI86-F1
#
_cell.length_a   1.000
_cell.length_b   1.000
_cell.length_c   1.000
_cell.angle_alpha   90.00
_cell.angle_beta   90.00
_cell.angle_gamma   90.00
#
_symmetry.space_group_name_H-M   'P 1'
#
loop_
_entity.id
_entity.type
_entity.pdbx_description
1 polymer ?
#
loop_
_entity_poly.entity_id
_entity_poly.type
_entity_poly.pdbx_seq_one_letter_code
_entity_poly.pdbx_strand_id
1 'polypeptide(L)'
;MVASAAAGAADIPAADRGSGYDLMGPELRAMQDDEAANPGMLSVLDGAALWQQAEGAAHKSCADCHGDAAKGMKAVAARYPAFDATLGRPLDLDQRINHCRAKQQQATPLPFDSH
;
A
#
# COMPACT_ATOMS: atom_id res chain seq x y z
N MET A 1 35.03 -19.71 28.81
CA MET A 1 34.17 -19.40 27.67
C MET A 1 32.74 -19.30 28.17
N VAL A 2 32.14 -18.11 28.17
CA VAL A 2 30.72 -17.93 28.51
C VAL A 2 30.00 -17.77 27.18
N ALA A 3 29.13 -18.72 26.84
CA ALA A 3 28.31 -18.65 25.64
C ALA A 3 27.06 -17.80 25.96
N SER A 4 26.94 -16.64 25.33
CA SER A 4 25.69 -15.87 25.35
C SER A 4 24.68 -16.54 24.44
N ALA A 5 23.55 -16.97 24.99
CA ALA A 5 22.40 -17.39 24.19
C ALA A 5 21.76 -16.14 23.55
N ALA A 6 21.64 -16.15 22.22
CA ALA A 6 20.83 -15.16 21.53
C ALA A 6 19.36 -15.41 21.89
N ALA A 7 18.72 -14.44 22.56
CA ALA A 7 17.28 -14.46 22.74
C ALA A 7 16.63 -14.28 21.36
N GLY A 8 15.99 -15.33 20.84
CA GLY A 8 15.10 -15.20 19.70
C GLY A 8 13.91 -14.34 20.12
N ALA A 9 13.71 -13.20 19.47
CA ALA A 9 12.52 -12.40 19.68
C ALA A 9 11.30 -13.25 19.27
N ALA A 10 10.48 -13.62 20.24
CA ALA A 10 9.21 -14.27 19.98
C ALA A 10 8.22 -13.27 19.39
N ASP A 11 7.36 -13.71 18.46
CA ASP A 11 6.29 -12.90 17.89
C ASP A 11 5.33 -12.39 18.98
N ILE A 12 4.77 -11.19 18.78
CA ILE A 12 3.73 -10.64 19.66
C ILE A 12 2.46 -11.51 19.54
N PRO A 13 1.93 -12.04 20.66
CA PRO A 13 0.68 -12.81 20.65
C PRO A 13 -0.45 -12.01 20.03
N ALA A 14 -1.34 -12.67 19.27
CA ALA A 14 -2.38 -11.98 18.51
C ALA A 14 -3.29 -11.08 19.38
N ALA A 15 -3.58 -11.51 20.61
CA ALA A 15 -4.38 -10.75 21.57
C ALA A 15 -3.68 -9.48 22.09
N ASP A 16 -2.35 -9.44 22.02
CA ASP A 16 -1.52 -8.34 22.52
C ASP A 16 -1.09 -7.38 21.40
N ARG A 17 -1.52 -7.62 20.15
CA ARG A 17 -1.24 -6.73 19.02
C ARG A 17 -2.18 -5.52 19.06
N GLY A 18 -1.63 -4.34 19.30
CA GLY A 18 -2.35 -3.06 19.24
C GLY A 18 -1.98 -2.26 17.99
N SER A 19 -2.84 -1.29 17.64
CA SER A 19 -2.48 -0.30 16.62
C SER A 19 -1.54 0.74 17.22
N GLY A 20 -0.60 1.26 16.44
CA GLY A 20 0.20 2.43 16.87
C GLY A 20 -0.67 3.64 17.22
N TYR A 21 -1.87 3.72 16.64
CA TYR A 21 -2.91 4.69 16.98
C TYR A 21 -3.25 4.69 18.48
N ASP A 22 -3.30 3.52 19.12
CA ASP A 22 -3.66 3.40 20.55
C ASP A 22 -2.58 4.02 21.46
N LEU A 23 -1.35 4.14 20.98
CA LEU A 23 -0.21 4.73 21.68
C LEU A 23 -0.07 6.24 21.45
N MET A 24 -0.86 6.84 20.55
CA MET A 24 -0.78 8.26 20.21
C MET A 24 -1.40 9.17 21.27
N GLY A 25 -1.00 10.46 21.28
CA GLY A 25 -1.70 11.50 22.03
C GLY A 25 -3.11 11.76 21.45
N PRO A 26 -4.05 12.30 22.25
CA PRO A 26 -5.43 12.52 21.81
C PRO A 26 -5.53 13.44 20.59
N GLU A 27 -4.65 14.43 20.46
CA GLU A 27 -4.61 15.35 19.32
C GLU A 27 -4.21 14.65 18.02
N LEU A 28 -3.23 13.74 18.08
CA LEU A 28 -2.81 12.97 16.90
C LEU A 28 -3.85 11.96 16.46
N ARG A 29 -4.57 11.34 17.43
CA ARG A 29 -5.72 10.48 17.12
C ARG A 29 -6.84 11.27 16.43
N ALA A 30 -7.22 12.41 17.00
CA ALA A 30 -8.24 13.28 16.43
C ALA A 30 -7.90 13.73 14.99
N MET A 31 -6.62 14.02 14.72
CA MET A 31 -6.14 14.32 13.37
C MET A 31 -6.26 13.14 12.40
N GLN A 32 -6.00 11.90 12.85
CA GLN A 32 -6.14 10.72 11.98
C GLN A 32 -7.61 10.34 11.71
N ASP A 33 -8.50 10.57 12.68
CA ASP A 33 -9.92 10.23 12.60
C ASP A 33 -10.74 11.20 11.74
N ASP A 34 -10.25 12.42 11.52
CA ASP A 34 -10.87 13.42 10.66
C ASP A 34 -10.14 13.49 9.30
N GLU A 35 -10.81 13.04 8.24
CA GLU A 35 -10.26 13.06 6.88
C GLU A 35 -9.81 14.47 6.43
N ALA A 36 -10.47 15.53 6.88
CA ALA A 36 -10.11 16.90 6.52
C ALA A 36 -8.87 17.40 7.29
N ALA A 37 -8.62 16.85 8.48
CA ALA A 37 -7.46 17.18 9.30
C ALA A 37 -6.25 16.28 8.98
N ASN A 38 -6.48 15.07 8.45
CA ASN A 38 -5.45 14.10 8.15
C ASN A 38 -4.64 14.53 6.90
N PRO A 39 -3.35 14.91 7.06
CA PRO A 39 -2.55 15.39 5.92
C PRO A 39 -2.32 14.31 4.85
N GLY A 40 -2.41 13.03 5.20
CA GLY A 40 -2.29 11.93 4.24
C GLY A 40 -3.42 11.88 3.22
N MET A 41 -4.57 12.51 3.51
CA MET A 41 -5.71 12.54 2.58
C MET A 41 -5.43 13.36 1.32
N LEU A 42 -4.45 14.27 1.35
CA LEU A 42 -3.99 14.97 0.14
C LEU A 42 -3.40 13.98 -0.88
N SER A 43 -2.52 13.08 -0.44
CA SER A 43 -1.97 12.03 -1.30
C SER A 43 -3.05 11.04 -1.78
N VAL A 44 -4.09 10.78 -0.97
CA VAL A 44 -5.23 9.96 -1.40
C VAL A 44 -5.99 10.64 -2.54
N LEU A 45 -6.18 11.96 -2.48
CA LEU A 45 -6.82 12.73 -3.55
C LEU A 45 -5.98 12.75 -4.84
N ASP A 46 -4.66 12.95 -4.72
CA ASP A 46 -3.74 12.87 -5.86
C ASP A 46 -3.76 11.48 -6.48
N GLY A 47 -3.75 10.43 -5.65
CA GLY A 47 -3.91 9.04 -6.09
C GLY A 47 -5.24 8.79 -6.80
N ALA A 48 -6.34 9.40 -6.34
CA ALA A 48 -7.64 9.31 -6.99
C ALA A 48 -7.66 10.00 -8.37
N ALA A 49 -6.93 11.10 -8.53
CA ALA A 49 -6.75 11.74 -9.84
C ALA A 49 -5.91 10.86 -10.78
N LEU A 50 -4.78 10.32 -10.29
CA LEU A 50 -3.92 9.41 -11.05
C LEU A 50 -4.65 8.13 -11.46
N TRP A 51 -5.57 7.62 -10.63
CA TRP A 51 -6.37 6.43 -10.94
C TRP A 51 -7.18 6.57 -12.24
N GLN A 52 -7.66 7.79 -12.53
CA GLN A 52 -8.45 8.11 -13.72
C GLN A 52 -7.60 8.55 -14.91
N GLN A 53 -6.30 8.83 -14.69
CA GLN A 53 -5.43 9.36 -15.73
C GLN A 53 -4.98 8.25 -16.68
N ALA A 54 -5.23 8.44 -17.98
CA ALA A 54 -4.71 7.55 -19.02
C ALA A 54 -3.19 7.74 -19.18
N GLU A 55 -2.42 6.65 -19.13
CA GLU A 55 -0.97 6.70 -19.19
C GLU A 55 -0.35 5.67 -20.15
N GLY A 56 0.93 5.92 -20.46
CA GLY A 56 1.77 5.04 -21.26
C GLY A 56 1.34 4.93 -22.72
N ALA A 57 2.05 4.08 -23.47
CA ALA A 57 1.78 3.89 -24.90
C ALA A 57 0.41 3.22 -25.16
N ALA A 58 -0.14 2.48 -24.18
CA ALA A 58 -1.45 1.86 -24.30
C ALA A 58 -2.61 2.85 -24.08
N HIS A 59 -2.33 4.05 -23.57
CA HIS A 59 -3.30 5.10 -23.26
C HIS A 59 -4.47 4.59 -22.39
N LYS A 60 -4.14 3.90 -21.30
CA LYS A 60 -5.13 3.34 -20.35
C LYS A 60 -4.96 3.91 -18.96
N SER A 61 -6.08 4.14 -18.28
CA SER A 61 -6.13 4.46 -16.86
C SER A 61 -6.21 3.18 -16.00
N CYS A 62 -6.02 3.31 -14.69
CA CYS A 62 -6.27 2.20 -13.76
C CYS A 62 -7.77 1.83 -13.77
N ALA A 63 -8.63 2.85 -13.84
CA ALA A 63 -10.08 2.71 -13.87
C ALA A 63 -10.61 1.92 -15.08
N ASP A 64 -9.92 1.95 -16.22
CA ASP A 64 -10.35 1.23 -17.43
C ASP A 64 -10.41 -0.30 -17.22
N CYS A 65 -9.55 -0.84 -16.33
CA CYS A 65 -9.50 -2.27 -16.03
C CYS A 65 -10.12 -2.60 -14.67
N HIS A 66 -9.96 -1.73 -13.68
CA HIS A 66 -10.35 -2.00 -12.30
C HIS A 66 -11.63 -1.29 -11.86
N GLY A 67 -12.18 -0.41 -12.70
CA GLY A 67 -13.39 0.37 -12.42
C GLY A 67 -13.20 1.40 -11.33
N ASP A 68 -14.28 1.68 -10.60
CA ASP A 68 -14.28 2.55 -9.43
C ASP A 68 -13.35 2.00 -8.32
N ALA A 69 -12.44 2.83 -7.82
CA ALA A 69 -11.41 2.39 -6.86
C ALA A 69 -12.02 1.85 -5.55
N ALA A 70 -13.05 2.52 -5.01
CA ALA A 70 -13.67 2.14 -3.74
C ALA A 70 -14.34 0.76 -3.80
N LYS A 71 -14.81 0.35 -4.98
CA LYS A 71 -15.37 -0.99 -5.22
C LYS A 71 -14.32 -2.00 -5.66
N GLY A 72 -13.57 -1.66 -6.71
CA GLY A 72 -12.63 -2.56 -7.38
C GLY A 72 -11.43 -2.93 -6.50
N MET A 73 -10.96 -1.99 -5.68
CA MET A 73 -9.78 -2.19 -4.83
C MET A 73 -10.12 -2.52 -3.37
N LYS A 74 -11.39 -2.75 -3.03
CA LYS A 74 -11.82 -3.07 -1.67
C LYS A 74 -11.02 -4.25 -1.11
N ALA A 75 -10.39 -4.04 0.04
CA ALA A 75 -9.56 -5.01 0.77
C ALA A 75 -8.32 -5.54 0.03
N VAL A 76 -7.93 -4.96 -1.11
CA VAL A 76 -6.75 -5.41 -1.86
C VAL A 76 -5.46 -5.19 -1.08
N ALA A 77 -5.27 -3.99 -0.50
CA ALA A 77 -4.05 -3.65 0.23
C ALA A 77 -3.76 -4.61 1.40
N ALA A 78 -4.79 -5.04 2.13
CA ALA A 78 -4.66 -5.95 3.26
C ALA A 78 -4.21 -7.39 2.88
N ARG A 79 -4.14 -7.70 1.58
CA ARG A 79 -3.70 -9.01 1.07
C ARG A 79 -2.25 -9.00 0.56
N TYR A 80 -1.57 -7.86 0.66
CA TYR A 80 -0.16 -7.75 0.30
C TYR A 80 0.73 -7.69 1.56
N PRO A 81 1.98 -8.19 1.49
CA PRO A 81 2.63 -8.79 0.34
C PRO A 81 2.03 -10.15 -0.07
N ALA A 82 2.05 -10.46 -1.37
CA ALA A 82 1.47 -11.67 -1.94
C ALA A 82 2.46 -12.36 -2.89
N PHE A 83 2.47 -13.70 -2.91
CA PHE A 83 3.32 -14.46 -3.83
C PHE A 83 2.77 -14.40 -5.27
N ASP A 84 3.59 -13.94 -6.21
CA ASP A 84 3.26 -13.97 -7.64
C ASP A 84 3.88 -15.21 -8.29
N ALA A 85 3.02 -16.12 -8.75
CA ALA A 85 3.46 -17.38 -9.35
C ALA A 85 4.16 -17.20 -10.72
N THR A 86 3.82 -16.13 -11.45
CA THR A 86 4.41 -15.85 -12.77
C THR A 86 5.84 -15.36 -12.63
N LEU A 87 6.10 -14.54 -11.61
CA LEU A 87 7.42 -14.00 -11.30
C LEU A 87 8.22 -14.89 -10.34
N GLY A 88 7.58 -15.89 -9.73
CA GLY A 88 8.20 -16.82 -8.78
C GLY A 88 8.71 -16.15 -7.50
N ARG A 89 8.10 -15.02 -7.09
CA ARG A 89 8.52 -14.24 -5.91
C ARG A 89 7.37 -13.47 -5.26
N PRO A 90 7.45 -13.11 -3.96
CA PRO A 90 6.52 -12.17 -3.36
C PRO A 90 6.66 -10.76 -3.96
N LEU A 91 5.53 -10.08 -4.06
CA LEU A 91 5.42 -8.66 -4.37
C LEU A 91 4.73 -7.94 -3.21
N ASP A 92 5.16 -6.72 -2.91
CA ASP A 92 4.35 -5.75 -2.18
C ASP A 92 3.35 -5.05 -3.13
N LEU A 93 2.54 -4.14 -2.58
CA LEU A 93 1.53 -3.44 -3.36
C LEU A 93 2.13 -2.50 -4.42
N ASP A 94 3.23 -1.81 -4.11
CA ASP A 94 3.88 -0.86 -5.01
C ASP A 94 4.49 -1.58 -6.21
N GLN A 95 5.13 -2.72 -5.98
CA GLN A 95 5.64 -3.61 -7.02
C GLN A 95 4.52 -4.16 -7.87
N ARG A 96 3.37 -4.50 -7.28
CA ARG A 96 2.18 -4.91 -8.05
C ARG A 96 1.68 -3.76 -8.94
N ILE A 97 1.60 -2.55 -8.42
CA ILE A 97 1.20 -1.36 -9.19
C ILE A 97 2.15 -1.16 -10.36
N ASN A 98 3.47 -1.17 -10.12
CA ASN A 98 4.48 -1.03 -11.17
C ASN A 98 4.45 -2.15 -12.20
N HIS A 99 4.12 -3.38 -11.79
CA HIS A 99 3.91 -4.48 -12.73
C HIS A 99 2.73 -4.20 -13.67
N CYS A 100 1.60 -3.71 -13.14
CA CYS A 100 0.45 -3.29 -13.95
C CYS A 100 0.81 -2.12 -14.89
N ARG A 101 1.51 -1.10 -14.39
CA ARG A 101 1.95 0.05 -15.20
C ARG A 101 2.80 -0.38 -16.39
N ALA A 102 3.82 -1.21 -16.15
CA ALA A 102 4.72 -1.66 -17.20
C ALA A 102 4.04 -2.59 -18.22
N LYS A 103 3.16 -3.50 -17.77
CA LYS A 103 2.56 -4.53 -18.64
C LYS A 103 1.27 -4.10 -19.33
N GLN A 104 0.39 -3.38 -18.62
CA GLN A 104 -0.96 -3.05 -19.09
C GLN A 104 -1.04 -1.64 -19.66
N GLN A 105 -0.37 -0.67 -19.03
CA GLN A 105 -0.34 0.71 -19.52
C GLN A 105 0.84 0.96 -20.46
N GLN A 106 1.88 0.12 -20.41
CA GLN A 106 3.15 0.33 -21.09
C GLN A 106 3.75 1.70 -20.70
N ALA A 107 3.63 2.03 -19.42
CA ALA A 107 4.16 3.25 -18.82
C ALA A 107 5.46 2.93 -18.06
N THR A 108 6.30 3.95 -17.89
CA THR A 108 7.48 3.86 -17.04
C THR A 108 7.05 3.54 -15.60
N PRO A 109 7.70 2.57 -14.92
CA PRO A 109 7.48 2.33 -13.51
C PRO A 109 7.71 3.61 -12.69
N LEU A 110 6.89 3.81 -11.65
CA LEU A 110 7.14 4.85 -10.66
C LEU A 110 8.40 4.51 -9.88
N PRO A 111 9.23 5.50 -9.50
CA PRO A 111 10.33 5.29 -8.57
C PRO A 111 9.82 4.73 -7.23
N PHE A 112 10.66 3.98 -6.53
CA PHE A 112 10.36 3.53 -5.18
C PHE A 112 10.14 4.74 -4.25
N ASP A 113 9.15 4.65 -3.35
CA ASP A 113 8.71 5.74 -2.47
C ASP A 113 8.33 7.06 -3.17
N SER A 114 7.68 6.97 -4.33
CA SER A 114 7.07 8.14 -5.00
C SER A 114 5.65 8.39 -4.49
N HIS A 115 5.52 8.71 -3.20
CA HIS A 115 4.26 9.09 -2.56
C HIS A 115 4.02 10.60 -2.61
#